data_AF-A0A354X7X1-F1
#
_entry.id   AF-A0A354X7X1-F1
#
_cell.length_a   1.000
_cell.length_b   1.000
_cell.length_c   1.000
_cell.angle_alpha   90.00
_cell.angle_beta   90.00
_cell.angle_gamma   90.00
#
_symmetry.space_group_name_H-M   'P 1'
#
loop_
_entity.id
_entity.type
_entity.pdbx_description
1 polymer ?
#
loop_
_entity_poly.entity_id
_entity_poly.type
_entity_poly.pdbx_seq_one_letter_code
_entity_poly.pdbx_strand_id
1 'polypeptide(L)' 'MKRVAIQGGFGAYHEIAARNYFEGEELEIVPCLTFRDIFFEADKDPGLIGMMAIENTIAGGLLQNHDLL' A
#
# COMPACT_ATOMS: atom_id res chain seq x y z
N MET A 1 7.18 13.07 8.47
CA MET A 1 6.05 12.69 7.61
C MET A 1 6.44 11.43 6.83
N LYS A 2 5.71 10.33 7.01
CA LYS A 2 5.92 9.11 6.24
C LYS A 2 5.06 9.13 4.97
N ARG A 3 5.61 8.64 3.87
CA ARG A 3 4.92 8.52 2.60
C ARG A 3 4.56 7.06 2.38
N VAL A 4 3.28 6.77 2.19
CA VAL A 4 2.79 5.39 2.06
C VAL A 4 2.07 5.23 0.73
N ALA A 5 2.63 4.43 -0.16
CA ALA A 5 2.01 4.05 -1.41
C ALA A 5 1.01 2.92 -1.20
N ILE A 6 -0.20 3.12 -1.70
CA ILE A 6 -1.31 2.16 -1.60
C ILE A 6 -2.01 2.02 -2.95
N GLN A 7 -2.59 0.86 -3.21
CA GLN A 7 -3.55 0.73 -4.32
C GLN A 7 -4.90 1.33 -3.89
N GLY A 8 -5.44 2.21 -4.72
CA GLY A 8 -6.61 3.02 -4.40
C GLY A 8 -6.24 4.39 -3.82
N GLY A 9 -7.19 5.06 -3.17
CA GLY A 9 -7.03 6.40 -2.64
C GLY A 9 -7.86 6.64 -1.39
N PHE A 10 -8.31 7.88 -1.20
CA PHE A 10 -9.07 8.27 -0.01
C PHE A 10 -10.29 7.36 0.22
N GLY A 11 -10.43 6.83 1.44
CA GLY A 11 -11.48 5.92 1.86
C GLY A 11 -11.26 4.44 1.48
N ALA A 12 -10.16 4.10 0.82
CA ALA A 12 -9.83 2.70 0.54
C ALA A 12 -9.44 1.96 1.83
N TYR A 13 -9.71 0.65 1.90
CA TYR A 13 -9.27 -0.18 3.02
C TYR A 13 -7.76 -0.13 3.25
N HIS A 14 -6.96 0.04 2.18
CA HIS A 14 -5.51 0.21 2.30
C HIS A 14 -5.12 1.54 2.98
N GLU A 15 -5.88 2.63 2.77
CA GLU A 15 -5.63 3.88 3.51
C GLU A 15 -5.95 3.69 4.98
N ILE A 16 -7.10 3.09 5.29
CA ILE A 16 -7.50 2.81 6.68
C ILE A 16 -6.44 1.94 7.36
N ALA A 17 -5.95 0.90 6.69
CA ALA A 17 -4.87 0.06 7.18
C ALA A 17 -3.57 0.86 7.41
N ALA A 18 -3.19 1.74 6.48
CA ALA A 18 -1.99 2.58 6.62
C ALA A 18 -2.09 3.52 7.82
N ARG A 19 -3.24 4.19 7.98
CA ARG A 19 -3.49 5.11 9.11
C ARG A 19 -3.53 4.39 10.45
N ASN A 20 -4.08 3.16 10.50
CA ASN A 20 -4.09 2.36 11.71
C ASN A 20 -2.70 1.81 12.07
N TYR A 21 -1.92 1.38 11.07
CA TYR A 21 -0.58 0.83 11.30
C TYR A 21 0.41 1.89 11.80
N PHE A 22 0.33 3.11 11.27
CA PHE A 22 1.13 4.25 11.69
C PHE A 22 0.34 5.23 12.56
N GLU A 23 -0.50 4.73 13.46
CA GLU A 23 -1.32 5.56 14.35
C GLU A 23 -0.43 6.54 15.15
N GLY A 24 -0.84 7.81 15.20
CA GLY A 24 -0.09 8.87 15.87
C GLY A 24 1.04 9.49 15.03
N GLU A 25 1.29 8.98 13.82
CA GLU A 25 2.24 9.57 12.88
C GLU A 25 1.53 10.37 11.77
N GLU A 26 2.22 11.40 11.26
CA GLU A 26 1.75 12.16 10.11
C GLU A 26 2.07 11.40 8.80
N LEU A 27 1.01 11.12 8.03
CA LEU A 27 1.06 10.33 6.79
C LEU A 27 0.66 11.14 5.56
N GLU A 28 1.47 11.03 4.52
CA GLU A 28 1.12 11.35 3.14
C GLU A 28 0.76 10.03 2.42
N ILE A 29 -0.46 9.94 1.90
CA ILE A 29 -0.90 8.80 1.10
C ILE A 29 -0.54 9.06 -0.35
N VAL A 30 0.19 8.12 -0.96
CA VAL A 30 0.55 8.12 -2.38
C VAL A 30 -0.38 7.12 -3.10
N PRO A 31 -1.46 7.58 -3.75
CA PRO A 31 -2.42 6.68 -4.39
C PRO A 31 -1.84 6.09 -5.67
N CYS A 32 -1.99 4.78 -5.83
CA CYS A 32 -1.57 4.01 -6.99
C CYS A 32 -2.78 3.33 -7.64
N LEU A 33 -2.76 3.17 -8.97
CA LEU A 33 -3.88 2.56 -9.70
C LEU A 33 -3.88 1.03 -9.52
N THR A 34 -2.70 0.42 -9.55
CA THR A 34 -2.47 -1.02 -9.39
C THR A 34 -1.46 -1.31 -8.28
N PHE A 35 -1.40 -2.56 -7.83
CA PHE A 35 -0.38 -3.00 -6.89
C PHE A 35 1.04 -2.90 -7.46
N ARG A 36 1.21 -3.10 -8.77
CA ARG A 36 2.50 -2.95 -9.44
C ARG A 36 3.01 -1.50 -9.39
N ASP A 37 2.10 -0.53 -9.47
CA ASP A 37 2.46 0.88 -9.40
C ASP A 37 3.08 1.25 -8.04
N ILE A 38 2.74 0.53 -6.95
CA ILE A 38 3.39 0.71 -5.64
C ILE A 38 4.89 0.43 -5.74
N PHE A 39 5.28 -0.65 -6.43
CA PHE A 39 6.69 -1.01 -6.63
C PHE A 39 7.39 -0.01 -7.55
N PHE A 40 6.71 0.45 -8.61
CA PHE A 40 7.27 1.48 -9.49
C PHE A 40 7.51 2.81 -8.77
N GLU A 41 6.65 3.21 -7.82
CA GLU A 41 6.89 4.40 -7.01
C GLU A 41 7.99 4.17 -5.96
N ALA A 42 8.06 2.97 -5.37
CA ALA A 42 9.09 2.63 -4.39
C ALA A 42 10.51 2.59 -4.99
N ASP A 43 10.63 2.19 -6.27
CA ASP A 43 11.91 2.20 -7.00
C ASP A 43 12.46 3.63 -7.21
N LYS A 44 11.57 4.64 -7.26
CA LYS A 44 11.95 6.06 -7.45
C LYS A 44 12.33 6.74 -6.14
N ASP A 45 11.81 6.26 -5.01
CA ASP A 45 12.00 6.86 -3.69
C ASP A 45 12.29 5.77 -2.64
N PRO A 46 13.56 5.59 -2.25
CA PRO A 46 13.95 4.61 -1.23
C PRO A 46 13.31 4.83 0.15
N GLY A 47 12.73 6.00 0.41
CA GLY A 47 12.00 6.31 1.64
C GLY A 47 10.51 6.00 1.59
N LEU A 48 9.98 5.59 0.42
CA LEU A 48 8.57 5.29 0.24
C LEU A 48 8.22 3.92 0.83
N ILE A 49 7.13 3.87 1.59
CA ILE A 49 6.62 2.63 2.17
C ILE A 49 5.50 2.10 1.28
N GLY A 50 5.65 0.88 0.75
CA GLY A 50 4.57 0.20 0.04
C GLY A 50 3.66 -0.57 0.99
N MET A 51 2.35 -0.36 0.92
CA MET A 51 1.35 -1.15 1.65
C MET A 51 0.35 -1.79 0.70
N MET A 52 0.30 -3.13 0.76
CA MET A 52 -0.44 -3.97 -0.16
C MET A 52 -1.09 -5.14 0.58
N ALA A 53 -2.33 -5.47 0.24
CA ALA A 53 -2.96 -6.69 0.72
C ALA A 53 -2.27 -7.93 0.13
N ILE A 54 -2.05 -8.96 0.95
CA ILE A 54 -1.44 -10.24 0.55
C ILE A 54 -2.42 -11.41 0.68
N GLU A 55 -3.52 -11.23 1.40
CA GLU A 55 -4.55 -12.25 1.60
C GLU A 55 -5.91 -11.58 1.88
N ASN A 56 -7.02 -12.24 1.52
CA ASN A 56 -8.34 -11.88 2.01
C ASN A 56 -9.20 -13.13 2.27
N THR A 57 -10.27 -12.98 3.06
CA THR A 57 -11.09 -14.10 3.54
C THR A 57 -11.95 -14.76 2.45
N ILE A 58 -12.13 -14.13 1.29
CA ILE A 58 -12.99 -14.65 0.20
C ILE A 58 -12.15 -15.38 -0.85
N ALA A 59 -11.06 -14.76 -1.31
CA ALA A 59 -10.18 -15.28 -2.35
C ALA A 59 -8.96 -16.04 -1.80
N GLY A 60 -8.72 -15.98 -0.48
CA GLY A 60 -7.50 -16.51 0.14
C GLY A 60 -6.28 -15.66 -0.19
N GLY A 61 -5.12 -16.32 -0.31
CA GLY A 61 -3.85 -15.67 -0.67
C GLY A 61 -3.91 -15.00 -2.04
N LEU A 62 -3.45 -13.76 -2.12
CA LEU A 62 -3.39 -12.97 -3.35
C LEU A 62 -2.09 -13.28 -4.09
N LEU A 63 -2.01 -14.44 -4.75
CA LEU A 63 -0.79 -14.93 -5.42
C LEU A 63 -0.15 -13.89 -6.36
N GLN A 64 -0.95 -13.15 -7.12
CA GLN A 64 -0.46 -12.08 -8.01
C GLN A 64 0.29 -10.98 -7.27
N ASN A 65 -0.04 -10.72 -6.00
CA ASN A 65 0.64 -9.73 -5.17
C ASN A 65 1.92 -10.32 -4.55
N HIS A 66 1.93 -11.63 -4.25
CA HIS A 66 3.15 -12.33 -3.84
C HIS A 66 4.20 -12.34 -4.94
N ASP A 67 3.79 -12.52 -6.21
CA ASP A 67 4.69 -12.52 -7.37
C ASP A 67 5.40 -11.18 -7.62
N LEU A 68 5.01 -10.10 -6.93
CA LEU A 68 5.65 -8.79 -7.02
C LEU A 68 6.82 -8.61 -6.04
N LEU A 69 6.91 -9.44 -4.99
CA LEU A 69 7.96 -9.41 -3.96
C LEU A 69 9.21 -10.18 -4.39
#